data_AF-A0A251WEB4-F1
#
_entry.id   AF-A0A251WEB4-F1
#
_cell.length_a   1.000
_cell.length_b   1.000
_cell.length_c   1.000
_cell.angle_alpha   90.00
_cell.angle_beta   90.00
_cell.angle_gamma   90.00
#
_symmetry.space_group_name_H-M   'P 1'
#
loop_
_entity.id
_entity.type
_entity.pdbx_description
1 polymer ?
#
loop_
_entity_poly.entity_id
_entity_poly.type
_entity_poly.pdbx_seq_one_letter_code
_entity_poly.pdbx_strand_id
1 'polypeptide(L)'
;TSGSFLSGVQTTRCGIDTLDEHGWSDWDSLGGTLTSDPSAVSWSDGRIDVFARGGDNALWHKWFDGAWSDWESLGGSLSSSPDVCSSRPGHLDVFVRGEDNALWHRWFDQNGWSNWDSLGGFLTSDPTAVSWSDNRIDVFVRGGDFALYHKWFDGSWQP
;
A
#
# COMPACT_ATOMS: atom_id res chain seq x y z
N THR A 1 -53.97 23.28 -0.02
CA THR A 1 -54.49 22.21 -0.87
C THR A 1 -53.84 22.37 -2.22
N SER A 2 -53.08 21.49 -2.81
CA SER A 2 -52.84 20.03 -2.80
C SER A 2 -51.56 19.91 -3.65
N GLY A 3 -50.64 18.98 -3.50
CA GLY A 3 -50.77 17.56 -3.24
C GLY A 3 -49.53 16.94 -3.88
N SER A 4 -48.97 15.98 -3.17
CA SER A 4 -47.86 15.10 -3.54
C SER A 4 -47.93 14.55 -4.96
N PHE A 5 -46.78 14.46 -5.63
CA PHE A 5 -46.54 13.43 -6.65
C PHE A 5 -45.75 12.28 -6.02
N LEU A 6 -46.33 11.10 -6.23
CA LEU A 6 -45.99 9.79 -5.71
C LEU A 6 -44.89 9.10 -6.53
N SER A 7 -44.36 8.04 -5.93
CA SER A 7 -43.98 6.78 -6.59
C SER A 7 -42.71 6.87 -7.47
N GLY A 8 -41.59 6.24 -7.14
CA GLY A 8 -41.45 4.92 -6.53
C GLY A 8 -40.61 4.08 -7.49
N VAL A 9 -39.49 3.55 -7.01
CA VAL A 9 -38.89 2.33 -7.55
C VAL A 9 -38.43 1.51 -6.34
N GLN A 10 -39.20 0.49 -6.00
CA GLN A 10 -38.64 -0.67 -5.31
C GLN A 10 -37.89 -1.50 -6.34
N THR A 11 -36.68 -1.96 -6.03
CA THR A 11 -36.38 -3.38 -6.20
C THR A 11 -35.24 -3.81 -5.29
N THR A 12 -35.57 -4.75 -4.41
CA THR A 12 -34.67 -5.78 -3.89
C THR A 12 -33.86 -6.40 -5.03
N ARG A 13 -32.54 -6.59 -4.88
CA ARG A 13 -31.83 -7.75 -5.43
C ARG A 13 -30.42 -7.91 -4.87
N CYS A 14 -30.22 -9.07 -4.26
CA CYS A 14 -28.93 -9.71 -4.06
C CYS A 14 -28.22 -9.88 -5.41
N GLY A 15 -26.98 -9.37 -5.52
CA GLY A 15 -25.99 -9.77 -6.52
C GLY A 15 -26.20 -9.27 -7.95
N ILE A 16 -25.74 -8.05 -8.25
CA ILE A 16 -25.04 -7.69 -9.50
C ILE A 16 -24.30 -6.38 -9.20
N ASP A 17 -23.04 -6.24 -9.60
CA ASP A 17 -22.25 -5.01 -9.41
C ASP A 17 -23.03 -3.80 -9.93
N THR A 18 -23.64 -3.04 -9.03
CA THR A 18 -24.30 -1.78 -9.36
C THR A 18 -23.29 -0.68 -9.16
N LEU A 19 -22.89 -0.06 -10.27
CA LEU A 19 -22.16 1.19 -10.20
C LEU A 19 -23.12 2.28 -9.69
N ASP A 20 -22.61 3.20 -8.88
CA ASP A 20 -23.31 4.41 -8.47
C ASP A 20 -23.59 5.32 -9.68
N GLU A 21 -24.27 6.45 -9.43
CA GLU A 21 -24.59 7.42 -10.48
C GLU A 21 -23.36 8.07 -11.14
N HIS A 22 -22.17 7.78 -10.64
CA HIS A 22 -20.87 8.28 -11.12
C HIS A 22 -19.96 7.16 -11.66
N GLY A 23 -20.45 5.91 -11.74
CA GLY A 23 -19.69 4.80 -12.31
C GLY A 23 -18.74 4.10 -11.32
N TRP A 24 -18.86 4.35 -10.02
CA TRP A 24 -18.10 3.63 -8.98
C TRP A 24 -18.88 2.42 -8.48
N SER A 25 -18.23 1.28 -8.26
CA SER A 25 -18.90 0.15 -7.63
C SER A 25 -19.33 0.47 -6.18
N ASP A 26 -20.26 -0.33 -5.67
CA ASP A 26 -20.45 -0.45 -4.24
C ASP A 26 -19.14 -0.89 -3.54
N TRP A 27 -19.08 -0.66 -2.23
CA TRP A 27 -17.94 -1.10 -1.42
C TRP A 27 -17.92 -2.62 -1.31
N ASP A 28 -16.78 -3.23 -1.67
CA ASP A 28 -16.48 -4.63 -1.37
C ASP A 28 -15.46 -4.74 -0.24
N SER A 29 -15.65 -5.71 0.65
CA SER A 29 -14.75 -5.93 1.77
C SER A 29 -13.63 -6.90 1.38
N LEU A 30 -12.39 -6.42 1.44
CA LEU A 30 -11.20 -7.26 1.24
C LEU A 30 -10.77 -8.04 2.49
N GLY A 31 -11.57 -7.99 3.57
CA GLY A 31 -11.27 -8.60 4.85
C GLY A 31 -10.04 -8.02 5.55
N GLY A 32 -9.44 -8.79 6.46
CA GLY A 32 -8.26 -8.40 7.23
C GLY A 32 -8.57 -7.71 8.56
N THR A 33 -7.57 -7.61 9.42
CA THR A 33 -7.60 -6.81 10.66
C THR A 33 -6.38 -5.92 10.66
N LEU A 34 -6.56 -4.71 10.11
CA LEU A 34 -5.48 -3.79 9.77
C LEU A 34 -5.43 -2.62 10.76
N THR A 35 -4.22 -2.14 11.06
CA THR A 35 -3.91 -1.12 12.08
C THR A 35 -3.11 0.05 11.54
N SER A 36 -3.09 0.21 10.21
CA SER A 36 -2.53 1.36 9.50
C SER A 36 -3.39 1.71 8.30
N ASP A 37 -3.12 2.86 7.69
CA ASP A 37 -3.61 3.14 6.34
C ASP A 37 -2.97 2.12 5.37
N PRO A 38 -3.69 1.71 4.31
CA PRO A 38 -3.13 0.88 3.25
C PRO A 38 -2.31 1.72 2.26
N SER A 39 -1.27 1.11 1.67
CA SER A 39 -0.60 1.63 0.48
C SER A 39 -0.79 0.65 -0.68
N ALA A 40 -1.07 1.17 -1.87
CA ALA A 40 -1.43 0.38 -3.04
C ALA A 40 -0.64 0.81 -4.27
N VAL A 41 -0.26 -0.15 -5.10
CA VAL A 41 0.55 0.07 -6.31
C VAL A 41 0.12 -0.87 -7.42
N SER A 42 0.33 -0.45 -8.67
CA SER A 42 0.24 -1.30 -9.85
C SER A 42 1.58 -1.26 -10.58
N TRP A 43 2.15 -2.42 -10.88
CA TRP A 43 3.39 -2.56 -11.65
C TRP A 43 3.15 -3.10 -13.07
N SER A 44 1.94 -3.55 -13.38
CA SER A 44 1.51 -3.93 -14.72
C SER A 44 0.00 -3.88 -14.84
N ASP A 45 -0.50 -3.86 -16.08
CA ASP A 45 -1.91 -4.02 -16.39
C ASP A 45 -2.49 -5.26 -15.69
N GLY A 46 -3.68 -5.10 -15.10
CA GLY A 46 -4.39 -6.19 -14.42
C GLY A 46 -3.81 -6.60 -13.07
N ARG A 47 -2.81 -5.87 -12.54
CA ARG A 47 -2.18 -6.14 -11.26
C ARG A 47 -2.29 -4.97 -10.29
N ILE A 48 -2.77 -5.25 -9.08
CA ILE A 48 -2.75 -4.32 -7.95
C ILE A 48 -2.16 -5.07 -6.75
N ASP A 49 -1.27 -4.44 -6.01
CA ASP A 49 -0.72 -4.95 -4.76
C ASP A 49 -1.05 -3.94 -3.64
N VAL A 50 -1.56 -4.44 -2.52
CA VAL A 50 -2.00 -3.63 -1.36
C VAL A 50 -1.28 -4.11 -0.11
N PHE A 51 -0.72 -3.15 0.63
CA PHE A 51 0.07 -3.37 1.82
C PHE A 51 -0.55 -2.62 3.00
N ALA A 52 -0.59 -3.26 4.17
CA ALA A 52 -1.01 -2.62 5.40
C ALA A 52 -0.38 -3.33 6.61
N ARG A 53 -0.35 -2.64 7.76
CA ARG A 53 0.09 -3.25 9.02
C ARG A 53 -1.05 -4.05 9.65
N GLY A 54 -0.77 -5.27 10.09
CA GLY A 54 -1.73 -6.12 10.82
C GLY A 54 -1.83 -5.79 12.30
N GLY A 55 -2.70 -6.51 13.02
CA GLY A 55 -2.82 -6.43 14.48
C GLY A 55 -1.59 -6.96 15.25
N ASP A 56 -0.71 -7.69 14.58
CA ASP A 56 0.56 -8.23 15.07
C ASP A 56 1.77 -7.35 14.75
N ASN A 57 1.53 -6.13 14.24
CA ASN A 57 2.54 -5.21 13.71
C ASN A 57 3.35 -5.74 12.52
N ALA A 58 2.97 -6.87 11.90
CA ALA A 58 3.62 -7.33 10.67
C ALA A 58 3.11 -6.55 9.44
N LEU A 59 3.90 -6.54 8.37
CA LEU A 59 3.45 -6.14 7.05
C LEU A 59 2.57 -7.25 6.46
N TRP A 60 1.34 -6.91 6.08
CA TRP A 60 0.41 -7.79 5.39
C TRP A 60 0.22 -7.31 3.96
N HIS A 61 0.14 -8.27 3.05
CA HIS A 61 0.05 -8.06 1.62
C HIS A 61 -1.13 -8.83 1.03
N LYS A 62 -1.82 -8.20 0.08
CA LYS A 62 -2.89 -8.81 -0.73
C LYS A 62 -2.80 -8.24 -2.14
N TRP A 63 -3.04 -9.06 -3.15
CA TRP A 63 -2.94 -8.62 -4.53
C TRP A 63 -4.14 -9.05 -5.37
N PHE A 64 -4.31 -8.38 -6.51
CA PHE A 64 -5.28 -8.71 -7.54
C PHE A 64 -4.56 -9.11 -8.83
N ASP A 65 -4.94 -10.23 -9.44
CA ASP A 65 -4.45 -10.69 -10.75
C ASP A 65 -5.56 -11.36 -11.60
N GLY A 66 -6.77 -10.82 -11.49
CA GLY A 66 -8.01 -11.41 -12.04
C GLY A 66 -8.95 -11.91 -10.93
N ALA A 67 -8.39 -12.17 -9.75
CA ALA A 67 -9.11 -12.28 -8.49
C ALA A 67 -8.22 -11.74 -7.36
N TRP A 68 -8.83 -11.41 -6.23
CA TRP A 68 -8.09 -11.07 -5.02
C TRP A 68 -7.49 -12.33 -4.38
N SER A 69 -6.21 -12.28 -4.02
CA SER A 69 -5.52 -13.32 -3.24
C SER A 69 -6.04 -13.39 -1.80
N ASP A 70 -5.62 -14.39 -1.02
CA ASP A 70 -5.68 -14.29 0.44
C ASP A 70 -4.66 -13.27 0.97
N TRP A 71 -4.88 -12.78 2.19
CA TRP A 71 -3.88 -11.98 2.90
C TRP A 71 -2.68 -12.85 3.27
N GLU A 72 -1.48 -12.40 2.92
CA GLU A 72 -0.22 -13.03 3.34
C GLU A 72 0.57 -12.10 4.28
N SER A 73 1.23 -12.68 5.28
CA SER A 73 2.14 -11.93 6.14
C SER A 73 3.55 -11.94 5.53
N LEU A 74 4.12 -10.76 5.39
CA LEU A 74 5.52 -10.55 5.02
C LEU A 74 6.42 -10.33 6.26
N GLY A 75 5.87 -10.55 7.45
CA GLY A 75 6.56 -10.40 8.73
C GLY A 75 6.99 -8.96 9.02
N GLY A 76 8.05 -8.80 9.83
CA GLY A 76 8.52 -7.51 10.31
C GLY A 76 7.80 -7.03 11.57
N SER A 77 8.25 -5.88 12.09
CA SER A 77 7.67 -5.21 13.26
C SER A 77 7.60 -3.71 12.98
N LEU A 78 6.44 -3.28 12.51
CA LEU A 78 6.21 -1.95 11.93
C LEU A 78 5.67 -0.97 12.97
N SER A 79 6.22 0.24 12.98
CA SER A 79 5.77 1.38 13.81
C SER A 79 5.15 2.53 12.98
N SER A 80 4.93 2.32 11.68
CA SER A 80 4.28 3.24 10.73
C SER A 80 3.30 2.52 9.81
N SER A 81 2.54 3.27 9.02
CA SER A 81 1.96 2.74 7.78
C SER A 81 3.08 2.40 6.78
N PRO A 82 2.89 1.40 5.90
CA PRO A 82 3.80 1.15 4.81
C PRO A 82 3.60 2.17 3.69
N ASP A 83 4.65 2.38 2.89
CA ASP A 83 4.49 2.96 1.56
C ASP A 83 5.18 2.09 0.50
N VAL A 84 4.57 1.98 -0.68
CA VAL A 84 5.06 1.11 -1.76
C VAL A 84 5.18 1.88 -3.07
N CYS A 85 6.25 1.61 -3.81
CA CYS A 85 6.41 2.07 -5.18
C CYS A 85 6.87 0.94 -6.10
N SER A 86 6.79 1.16 -7.41
CA SER A 86 7.31 0.25 -8.42
C SER A 86 8.25 0.99 -9.35
N SER A 87 9.45 0.44 -9.57
CA SER A 87 10.43 1.02 -10.49
C SER A 87 10.35 0.45 -11.91
N ARG A 88 9.75 -0.73 -12.07
CA ARG A 88 9.56 -1.42 -13.35
C ARG A 88 8.53 -2.55 -13.19
N PRO A 89 7.98 -3.07 -14.31
CA PRO A 89 7.14 -4.26 -14.26
C PRO A 89 7.82 -5.43 -13.54
N GLY A 90 7.08 -6.06 -12.63
CA GLY A 90 7.53 -7.19 -11.82
C GLY A 90 8.43 -6.78 -10.65
N HIS A 91 8.49 -5.49 -10.29
CA HIS A 91 9.29 -4.99 -9.17
C HIS A 91 8.46 -4.12 -8.23
N LEU A 92 8.56 -4.38 -6.93
CA LEU A 92 7.95 -3.58 -5.87
C LEU A 92 8.98 -3.26 -4.81
N ASP A 93 8.88 -2.07 -4.23
CA ASP A 93 9.70 -1.64 -3.10
C ASP A 93 8.80 -1.10 -2.00
N VAL A 94 8.78 -1.78 -0.85
CA VAL A 94 7.98 -1.41 0.32
C VAL A 94 8.88 -0.84 1.40
N PHE A 95 8.49 0.31 1.94
CA PHE A 95 9.20 1.02 2.98
C PHE A 95 8.32 1.14 4.22
N VAL A 96 8.94 0.95 5.37
CA VAL A 96 8.28 1.08 6.67
C VAL A 96 9.24 1.69 7.68
N ARG A 97 8.72 2.27 8.74
CA ARG A 97 9.48 2.52 9.95
C ARG A 97 9.39 1.31 10.87
N GLY A 98 10.54 0.83 11.37
CA GLY A 98 10.61 -0.24 12.37
C GLY A 98 10.34 0.26 13.78
N GLU A 99 10.22 -0.65 14.76
CA GLU A 99 10.11 -0.29 16.19
C GLU A 99 11.35 0.45 16.72
N ASP A 100 12.50 0.28 16.07
CA ASP A 100 13.74 1.01 16.33
C ASP A 100 13.78 2.43 15.73
N ASN A 101 12.70 2.85 15.07
CA ASN A 101 12.59 4.08 14.28
C ASN A 101 13.52 4.14 13.05
N ALA A 102 14.14 3.05 12.63
CA ALA A 102 14.90 3.01 11.38
C ALA A 102 13.95 2.87 10.17
N LEU A 103 14.44 3.28 9.00
CA LEU A 103 13.83 2.95 7.71
C LEU A 103 14.15 1.49 7.39
N TRP A 104 13.13 0.69 7.15
CA TRP A 104 13.24 -0.69 6.71
C TRP A 104 12.64 -0.84 5.31
N HIS A 105 13.29 -1.67 4.51
CA HIS A 105 12.96 -1.92 3.11
C HIS A 105 12.81 -3.42 2.85
N ARG A 106 11.83 -3.77 2.01
CA ARG A 106 11.66 -5.11 1.45
C ARG A 106 11.18 -4.94 0.01
N TRP A 107 11.66 -5.79 -0.89
CA TRP A 107 11.31 -5.70 -2.30
C TRP A 107 10.83 -7.04 -2.85
N PHE A 108 10.08 -6.98 -3.94
CA PHE A 108 9.65 -8.13 -4.73
C PHE A 108 10.29 -8.06 -6.11
N ASP A 109 10.81 -9.19 -6.58
CA ASP A 109 11.26 -9.35 -7.96
C ASP A 109 10.97 -10.77 -8.49
N GLN A 110 11.58 -11.15 -9.61
CA GLN A 110 11.45 -12.48 -10.22
C GLN A 110 11.79 -13.66 -9.29
N ASN A 111 12.52 -13.42 -8.19
CA ASN A 111 12.88 -14.42 -7.19
C ASN A 111 11.92 -14.42 -5.98
N GLY A 112 10.88 -13.58 -6.01
CA GLY A 112 9.93 -13.40 -4.93
C GLY A 112 10.33 -12.28 -3.97
N TRP A 113 9.78 -12.35 -2.75
CA TRP A 113 10.04 -11.38 -1.69
C TRP A 113 11.44 -11.55 -1.10
N SER A 114 12.18 -10.45 -1.00
CA SER A 114 13.47 -10.39 -0.31
C SER A 114 13.34 -10.53 1.21
N ASN A 115 14.48 -10.59 1.92
CA ASN A 115 14.49 -10.36 3.36
C ASN A 115 14.35 -8.87 3.68
N TRP A 116 13.95 -8.56 4.91
CA TRP A 116 13.98 -7.18 5.42
C TRP A 116 15.42 -6.65 5.48
N ASP A 117 15.63 -5.46 4.92
CA ASP A 117 16.89 -4.73 4.93
C ASP A 117 16.72 -3.41 5.69
N SER A 118 17.64 -3.11 6.60
CA SER A 118 17.62 -1.86 7.37
C SER A 118 18.44 -0.81 6.64
N LEU A 119 17.82 0.31 6.30
CA LEU A 119 18.47 1.46 5.69
C LEU A 119 18.91 2.50 6.74
N GLY A 120 18.71 2.19 8.03
CA GLY A 120 19.11 3.01 9.17
C GLY A 120 18.25 4.27 9.35
N GLY A 121 18.83 5.27 10.02
CA GLY A 121 18.18 6.54 10.32
C GLY A 121 17.35 6.53 11.61
N PHE A 122 16.74 7.68 11.91
CA PHE A 122 15.79 7.87 13.01
C PHE A 122 14.60 8.69 12.52
N LEU A 123 13.51 8.00 12.22
CA LEU A 123 12.33 8.53 11.56
C LEU A 123 11.24 8.90 12.58
N THR A 124 10.57 10.01 12.35
CA THR A 124 9.43 10.48 13.15
C THR A 124 8.14 10.56 12.34
N SER A 125 8.14 10.08 11.09
CA SER A 125 6.96 9.95 10.22
C SER A 125 6.93 8.57 9.55
N ASP A 126 5.80 8.28 8.92
CA ASP A 126 5.69 7.25 7.89
C ASP A 126 6.58 7.64 6.69
N PRO A 127 7.14 6.66 5.95
CA PRO A 127 7.89 6.95 4.73
C PRO A 127 6.95 7.35 3.59
N THR A 128 7.50 8.06 2.60
CA THR A 128 6.86 8.30 1.31
C THR A 128 7.86 8.02 0.21
N ALA A 129 7.57 7.07 -0.68
CA ALA A 129 8.45 6.56 -1.71
C ALA A 129 7.88 6.83 -3.10
N VAL A 130 8.76 7.17 -4.03
CA VAL A 130 8.40 7.36 -5.44
C VAL A 130 9.51 6.83 -6.33
N SER A 131 9.13 6.34 -7.50
CA SER A 131 10.04 6.05 -8.60
C SER A 131 9.65 6.90 -9.80
N TRP A 132 10.65 7.40 -10.52
CA TRP A 132 10.47 8.15 -11.76
C TRP A 132 11.26 7.56 -12.95
N SER A 133 12.07 6.52 -12.72
CA SER A 133 12.73 5.75 -13.77
C SER A 133 13.09 4.34 -13.30
N ASP A 134 13.43 3.47 -14.24
CA ASP A 134 13.96 2.15 -13.89
C ASP A 134 15.18 2.28 -12.97
N ASN A 135 15.25 1.41 -11.95
CA ASN A 135 16.28 1.43 -10.90
C ASN A 135 16.43 2.76 -10.15
N ARG A 136 15.41 3.60 -10.11
CA ARG A 136 15.43 4.84 -9.33
C ARG A 136 14.29 4.91 -8.34
N ILE A 137 14.64 5.04 -7.06
CA ILE A 137 13.69 5.22 -5.97
C ILE A 137 14.15 6.38 -5.11
N ASP A 138 13.22 7.22 -4.69
CA ASP A 138 13.42 8.36 -3.79
C ASP A 138 12.46 8.17 -2.59
N VAL A 139 12.99 8.14 -1.37
CA VAL A 139 12.22 7.93 -0.12
C VAL A 139 12.39 9.13 0.80
N PHE A 140 11.27 9.70 1.23
CA PHE A 140 11.20 10.90 2.05
C PHE A 140 10.64 10.59 3.43
N VAL A 141 11.25 11.17 4.45
CA VAL A 141 10.88 10.94 5.86
C VAL A 141 11.13 12.19 6.69
N ARG A 142 10.41 12.33 7.81
CA ARG A 142 10.75 13.30 8.84
C ARG A 142 11.78 12.71 9.80
N GLY A 143 12.85 13.44 10.10
CA GLY A 143 13.88 13.01 11.05
C GLY A 143 13.57 13.38 12.51
N GLY A 144 14.51 13.08 13.41
CA GLY A 144 14.40 13.39 14.85
C GLY A 144 14.41 14.87 15.20
N ASP A 145 14.96 15.71 14.32
CA ASP A 145 14.96 17.17 14.42
C ASP A 145 13.75 17.81 13.70
N PHE A 146 12.79 16.99 13.27
CA PHE A 146 11.61 17.38 12.50
C PHE A 146 11.89 17.92 11.09
N ALA A 147 13.13 17.82 10.58
CA ALA A 147 13.45 18.16 9.19
C ALA A 147 13.02 17.04 8.22
N LEU A 148 12.83 17.40 6.95
CA LEU A 148 12.62 16.46 5.87
C LEU A 148 13.98 15.89 5.42
N TYR A 149 14.09 14.57 5.42
CA TYR A 149 15.22 13.83 4.88
C TYR A 149 14.79 13.02 3.68
N HIS A 150 15.77 12.73 2.83
CA HIS A 150 15.60 12.00 1.60
C HIS A 150 16.73 10.97 1.46
N LYS A 151 16.40 9.74 1.06
CA LYS A 151 17.36 8.69 0.68
C LYS A 151 16.96 8.12 -0.67
N TRP A 152 17.93 7.79 -1.51
CA TRP A 152 17.63 7.29 -2.84
C TRP A 152 18.45 6.07 -3.26
N PHE A 153 17.92 5.37 -4.25
CA PHE A 153 18.53 4.23 -4.92
C PHE A 153 18.78 4.57 -6.39
N ASP A 154 19.97 4.26 -6.91
CA ASP A 154 20.34 4.41 -8.34
C ASP A 154 21.18 3.21 -8.85
N GLY A 155 20.82 2.01 -8.38
CA GLY A 155 21.61 0.79 -8.51
C GLY A 155 22.29 0.38 -7.19
N SER A 156 22.39 1.32 -6.24
CA SER A 156 22.71 1.08 -4.84
C SER A 156 22.08 2.16 -3.96
N TRP A 157 21.86 1.86 -2.68
CA TRP A 157 21.44 2.85 -1.70
C TRP A 157 22.54 3.90 -1.48
N GLN A 158 22.22 5.15 -1.78
CA GLN A 158 23.15 6.26 -1.56
C GLN A 158 23.07 6.76 -0.12
N PRO A 159 24.17 7.32 0.44
CA PRO A 159 24.26 7.78 1.82
C PRO A 159 23.11 8.69 2.25
#